data_AF-A0A7X2MQP6-F1
#
_entry.id   AF-A0A7X2MQP6-F1
#
_cell.length_a   1.000
_cell.length_b   1.000
_cell.length_c   1.000
_cell.angle_alpha   90.00
_cell.angle_beta   90.00
_cell.angle_gamma   90.00
#
_symmetry.space_group_name_H-M   'P 1'
#
loop_
_entity.id
_entity.type
_entity.pdbx_description
1 polymer ?
#
loop_
_entity_poly.entity_id
_entity_poly.type
_entity_poly.pdbx_seq_one_letter_code
_entity_poly.pdbx_strand_id
1 'polypeptide(L)' 'MSLTLWQSRYESWFQANWIHDDGAHDIAHLRRVWMSAQRIMNGTSADPLVVLTACYFHDVVNLPKNHP' A
#
# COMPACT_ATOMS: atom_id res chain seq x y z
N MET A 1 3.05 -17.91 4.27
CA MET A 1 2.18 -17.42 3.18
C MET A 1 3.02 -16.60 2.22
N SER A 2 2.77 -16.62 0.91
CA SER A 2 3.56 -15.86 -0.07
C SER A 2 3.21 -14.36 -0.06
N LEU A 3 4.16 -13.50 -0.46
CA LEU A 3 3.92 -12.06 -0.60
C LEU A 3 2.80 -11.75 -1.61
N THR A 4 2.72 -12.51 -2.70
CA THR A 4 1.66 -12.37 -3.70
C THR A 4 0.27 -12.61 -3.13
N LEU A 5 0.12 -13.58 -2.20
CA LEU A 5 -1.16 -13.83 -1.54
C LEU A 5 -1.55 -12.65 -0.64
N TRP A 6 -0.59 -12.09 0.10
CA TRP A 6 -0.83 -10.90 0.93
C TRP A 6 -1.16 -9.66 0.11
N GLN A 7 -0.44 -9.44 -0.98
CA GLN A 7 -0.71 -8.36 -1.92
C GLN A 7 -2.15 -8.45 -2.45
N SER A 8 -2.58 -9.63 -2.90
CA SER A 8 -3.96 -9.84 -3.36
C SER A 8 -5.00 -9.56 -2.27
N ARG A 9 -4.74 -9.97 -1.02
CA ARG A 9 -5.63 -9.68 0.11
C ARG A 9 -5.77 -8.18 0.39
N TYR A 10 -4.65 -7.44 0.34
CA TYR A 10 -4.68 -5.99 0.52
C TYR A 10 -5.45 -5.31 -0.60
N GLU A 11 -5.20 -5.69 -1.86
CA GLU A 11 -5.94 -5.15 -3.00
C GLU A 11 -7.44 -5.42 -2.89
N SER A 12 -7.86 -6.63 -2.51
CA SER A 12 -9.27 -6.94 -2.27
C SER A 12 -9.87 -6.12 -1.12
N TRP A 13 -9.10 -5.87 -0.05
CA TRP A 13 -9.55 -5.00 1.04
C TRP A 13 -9.75 -3.56 0.56
N PHE A 14 -8.82 -3.00 -0.22
CA PHE A 14 -8.96 -1.67 -0.79
C PHE A 14 -10.15 -1.58 -1.75
N GLN A 15 -10.35 -2.58 -2.62
CA GLN A 15 -11.52 -2.63 -3.51
C GLN A 15 -12.86 -2.60 -2.75
N ALA A 16 -12.91 -3.26 -1.59
CA ALA A 16 -14.13 -3.38 -0.80
C ALA A 16 -14.39 -2.19 0.15
N ASN A 17 -13.33 -1.52 0.62
CA ASN A 17 -13.43 -0.56 1.74
C ASN A 17 -13.01 0.88 1.36
N TRP A 18 -12.28 1.07 0.27
CA TRP A 18 -11.70 2.36 -0.09
C TRP A 18 -12.55 3.07 -1.15
N ILE A 19 -13.62 3.72 -0.69
CA ILE A 19 -14.55 4.50 -1.52
C ILE A 19 -14.06 5.95 -1.53
N HIS A 20 -13.04 6.25 -2.34
CA HIS A 20 -12.63 7.63 -2.62
C HIS A 20 -12.81 7.95 -4.10
N ASP A 21 -13.48 9.07 -4.38
CA ASP A 21 -13.84 9.59 -5.71
C ASP A 21 -12.66 10.22 -6.47
N ASP A 22 -11.43 9.92 -6.05
CA ASP A 22 -10.21 10.51 -6.59
C ASP A 22 -9.37 9.42 -7.26
N GLY A 23 -9.49 9.31 -8.58
CA GLY A 23 -8.91 8.23 -9.40
C GLY A 23 -7.38 8.13 -9.37
N ALA A 24 -6.68 9.06 -8.72
CA ALA A 24 -5.23 9.03 -8.53
C ALA A 24 -4.77 8.22 -7.30
N HIS A 25 -5.66 7.98 -6.32
CA HIS A 25 -5.42 7.13 -5.14
C HIS A 25 -5.93 5.69 -5.35
N ASP A 26 -5.93 5.26 -6.61
CA ASP A 26 -6.33 3.93 -7.00
C ASP A 26 -5.22 2.91 -6.66
N ILE A 27 -5.58 1.64 -6.64
CA ILE A 27 -4.66 0.52 -6.35
C ILE A 27 -3.39 0.56 -7.22
N ALA A 28 -3.42 1.21 -8.39
CA ALA A 28 -2.24 1.36 -9.22
C ALA A 28 -1.17 2.26 -8.58
N HIS A 29 -1.55 3.30 -7.82
CA HIS A 29 -0.60 4.06 -7.00
C HIS A 29 0.11 3.14 -5.99
N LEU A 30 -0.63 2.39 -5.19
CA LEU A 30 -0.07 1.48 -4.17
C LEU A 30 0.87 0.44 -4.79
N ARG A 31 0.50 -0.13 -5.95
CA ARG A 31 1.36 -1.04 -6.72
C ARG A 31 2.66 -0.38 -7.17
N ARG A 32 2.63 0.88 -7.63
CA ARG A 32 3.85 1.61 -8.02
C ARG A 32 4.77 1.84 -6.83
N VAL A 33 4.21 2.21 -5.67
CA VAL A 33 4.98 2.38 -4.43
C VAL A 33 5.64 1.05 -4.03
N TRP A 34 4.88 -0.05 -4.04
CA TRP A 34 5.42 -1.38 -3.76
C TRP A 34 6.55 -1.78 -4.71
N MET A 35 6.39 -1.59 -6.02
CA MET A 35 7.46 -1.89 -7.01
C MET A 35 8.76 -1.12 -6.74
N SER A 36 8.66 0.15 -6.37
CA SER A 36 9.82 0.96 -5.98
C SER A 36 10.45 0.46 -4.68
N ALA A 37 9.62 0.14 -3.68
CA ALA A 37 10.09 -0.38 -2.40
C ALA A 37 10.82 -1.71 -2.53
N GLN A 38 10.38 -2.61 -3.42
CA GLN A 38 11.10 -3.86 -3.72
C GLN A 38 12.52 -3.61 -4.24
N ARG A 39 12.71 -2.60 -5.09
CA ARG A 39 14.04 -2.24 -5.63
C ARG A 39 14.94 -1.67 -4.54
N ILE A 40 14.40 -0.83 -3.67
CA ILE A 40 15.12 -0.20 -2.55
C ILE A 40 15.50 -1.24 -1.50
N MET A 41 14.60 -2.18 -1.22
CA MET A 41 14.80 -3.25 -0.24
C MET A 41 15.85 -4.26 -0.68
N ASN A 42 16.14 -4.37 -1.99
CA ASN A 42 17.11 -5.32 -2.51
C ASN A 42 18.50 -5.08 -1.88
N GLY A 43 19.05 -6.10 -1.22
CA GLY A 43 20.33 -6.02 -0.50
C GLY A 43 20.24 -5.47 0.92
N THR A 44 19.03 -5.22 1.44
CA THR A 44 18.79 -4.85 2.84
C THR A 44 18.30 -6.05 3.66
N SER A 45 18.31 -5.92 4.99
CA SER A 45 17.72 -6.89 5.92
C SER A 45 16.24 -6.61 6.24
N ALA A 46 15.57 -5.73 5.48
CA ALA A 46 14.18 -5.39 5.73
C ALA A 46 13.24 -6.58 5.48
N ASP A 47 12.21 -6.74 6.32
CA ASP A 47 11.19 -7.77 6.14
C ASP A 47 10.25 -7.40 4.98
N PRO A 48 10.20 -8.20 3.91
CA PRO A 48 9.38 -7.90 2.74
C PRO A 48 7.89 -7.78 3.03
N LEU A 49 7.36 -8.52 4.01
CA LEU A 49 5.96 -8.47 4.36
C LEU A 49 5.63 -7.15 5.07
N VAL A 50 6.50 -6.71 6.00
CA VAL A 50 6.33 -5.42 6.69
C VAL A 50 6.36 -4.27 5.69
N VAL A 51 7.32 -4.29 4.76
CA VAL A 51 7.43 -3.26 3.71
C VAL A 51 6.20 -3.27 2.80
N LEU A 52 5.74 -4.45 2.36
CA LEU A 52 4.51 -4.58 1.58
C LEU A 52 3.30 -3.99 2.32
N THR A 53 3.11 -4.34 3.60
CA THR A 53 2.01 -3.79 4.42
C THR A 53 2.11 -2.28 4.53
N ALA A 54 3.30 -1.73 4.81
CA ALA A 54 3.50 -0.29 4.89
C ALA A 54 3.16 0.40 3.57
N CYS A 55 3.63 -0.12 2.43
CA CYS A 55 3.32 0.44 1.11
C CYS A 55 1.82 0.48 0.81
N TYR A 56 1.06 -0.54 1.21
CA TYR A 56 -0.38 -0.57 0.95
C TYR A 56 -1.18 0.33 1.88
N PHE A 57 -0.76 0.53 3.14
CA PHE A 57 -1.57 1.25 4.13
C PHE A 57 -1.04 2.64 4.51
N HIS A 58 0.06 3.12 3.93
CA HIS A 58 0.71 4.38 4.31
C HIS A 58 -0.22 5.61 4.28
N ASP A 59 -1.15 5.65 3.33
CA ASP A 59 -2.09 6.77 3.14
C ASP A 59 -3.54 6.41 3.53
N VAL A 60 -3.74 5.28 4.20
CA VAL A 60 -5.09 4.83 4.61
C VAL A 60 -5.72 5.76 5.65
N VAL A 61 -4.90 6.47 6.42
CA VAL A 61 -5.32 7.46 7.41
C VAL A 61 -5.03 8.86 6.86
N ASN A 62 -6.03 9.47 6.24
CA ASN A 62 -5.99 10.86 5.81
C ASN A 62 -6.86 11.73 6.72
N LEU A 63 -6.25 12.31 7.75
CA LEU A 63 -6.93 13.28 8.61
C LEU A 63 -7.11 14.61 7.86
N PRO A 64 -8.24 15.31 8.01
CA PRO A 64 -8.42 16.64 7.45
C PRO A 64 -7.31 17.56 7.97
N LYS A 65 -6.64 18.26 7.05
CA LYS A 65 -5.60 19.26 7.39
C LYS A 65 -6.14 20.43 8.23
N ASN A 66 -7.46 20.56 8.33
CA ASN A 66 -8.16 21.61 9.06
C ASN A 66 -8.78 21.02 10.33
N HIS A 67 -7.95 20.81 11.34
CA HIS A 67 -8.41 20.70 12.73
C HIS A 67 -7.67 21.81 13.51
N PRO A 68 -8.37 22.66 14.29
CA PRO A 68 -7.72 23.65 15.15
C PRO A 68 -6.85 22.99 16.22
#